data_AF-A0A182U8X2-F1
#
_entry.id   AF-A0A182U8X2-F1
#
_cell.length_a   1.000
_cell.length_b   1.000
_cell.length_c   1.000
_cell.angle_alpha   90.00
_cell.angle_beta   90.00
_cell.angle_gamma   90.00
#
_symmetry.space_group_name_H-M   'P 1'
#
loop_
_entity.id
_entity.type
_entity.pdbx_description
1 polymer ?
#
loop_
_entity_poly.entity_id
_entity_poly.type
_entity_poly.pdbx_seq_one_letter_code
_entity_poly.pdbx_strand_id
1 'polypeptide(L)'
;MEQFRSECLRETGTTDDQIEQFNSPQSVQASHELRCYMYCMFRLHNVTRPNGELDLIDVYHAIPKQFNSIAMKVLAKCNKSTEPISDACERAYSHHRCWKETEPEHYHLF
;
A
#
# COMPACT_ATOMS: atom_id res chain seq x y z
N MET A 1 1.58 -2.92 -14.94
CA MET A 1 1.54 -3.26 -13.49
C MET A 1 2.28 -4.58 -13.22
N GLU A 2 2.16 -5.60 -14.08
CA GLU A 2 2.88 -6.88 -13.92
C GLU A 2 4.40 -6.73 -13.75
N GLN A 3 5.04 -5.82 -14.49
CA GLN A 3 6.48 -5.58 -14.36
C GLN A 3 6.89 -5.15 -12.94
N PHE A 4 6.13 -4.24 -12.30
CA PHE A 4 6.43 -3.77 -10.95
C PHE A 4 6.19 -4.85 -9.91
N ARG A 5 5.11 -5.62 -10.08
CA ARG A 5 4.81 -6.79 -9.26
C ARG A 5 5.97 -7.79 -9.27
N SER A 6 6.40 -8.22 -10.46
CA SER A 6 7.52 -9.18 -10.58
C SER A 6 8.81 -8.65 -9.97
N GLU A 7 9.10 -7.36 -10.13
CA GLU A 7 10.27 -6.73 -9.52
C GLU A 7 10.18 -6.73 -8.00
N CYS A 8 9.06 -6.29 -7.44
CA CYS A 8 8.89 -6.22 -5.99
C CYS A 8 8.87 -7.60 -5.32
N LEU A 9 8.25 -8.62 -5.94
CA LEU A 9 8.33 -10.00 -5.44
C LEU A 9 9.79 -10.49 -5.34
N ARG A 10 10.59 -10.20 -6.37
CA ARG A 10 12.01 -10.57 -6.41
C ARG A 10 12.84 -9.79 -5.39
N GLU A 11 12.55 -8.50 -5.21
CA GLU A 11 13.28 -7.63 -4.29
C GLU A 11 13.02 -7.98 -2.83
N THR A 12 11.77 -8.28 -2.46
CA THR A 12 11.38 -8.44 -1.06
C THR A 12 11.32 -9.89 -0.60
N GLY A 13 11.24 -10.84 -1.53
CA GLY A 13 11.03 -12.25 -1.20
C GLY A 13 9.60 -12.58 -0.79
N THR A 14 8.65 -11.66 -0.99
CA THR A 14 7.22 -11.91 -0.79
C THR A 14 6.71 -12.96 -1.78
N THR A 15 5.70 -13.72 -1.37
CA THR A 15 5.03 -14.70 -2.23
C THR A 15 3.62 -14.27 -2.62
N ASP A 16 3.12 -14.84 -3.71
CA ASP A 16 1.73 -14.65 -4.15
C ASP A 16 0.73 -15.04 -3.04
N ASP A 17 0.98 -16.16 -2.36
CA ASP A 17 0.15 -16.62 -1.23
C ASP A 17 0.04 -15.58 -0.11
N GLN A 18 1.11 -14.84 0.18
CA GLN A 18 1.09 -13.78 1.20
C GLN A 18 0.23 -12.59 0.76
N ILE A 19 0.29 -12.23 -0.53
CA ILE A 19 -0.55 -11.17 -1.11
C ILE A 19 -2.02 -11.60 -1.12
N GLU A 20 -2.31 -12.84 -1.53
CA GLU A 20 -3.66 -13.40 -1.54
C GLU A 20 -4.25 -13.49 -0.13
N GLN A 21 -3.46 -13.95 0.83
CA GLN A 21 -3.86 -13.97 2.24
C GLN A 21 -4.16 -12.57 2.75
N PHE A 22 -3.34 -11.58 2.38
CA PHE A 22 -3.61 -10.18 2.74
C PHE A 22 -4.85 -9.60 2.05
N ASN A 23 -5.20 -10.07 0.86
CA ASN A 23 -6.44 -9.67 0.17
C ASN A 23 -7.69 -10.37 0.71
N SER A 24 -7.53 -11.49 1.44
CA SER A 24 -8.66 -12.19 2.03
C SER A 24 -9.43 -11.32 3.04
N PRO A 25 -10.73 -11.58 3.29
CA PRO A 25 -11.52 -10.82 4.27
C PRO A 25 -10.97 -10.88 5.71
N GLN A 26 -10.14 -11.88 6.01
CA GLN A 26 -9.57 -12.07 7.34
C GLN A 26 -8.45 -11.06 7.59
N SER A 27 -8.41 -10.51 8.79
CA SER A 27 -7.34 -9.59 9.19
C SER A 27 -6.11 -10.41 9.57
N VAL A 28 -5.14 -10.47 8.66
CA VAL A 28 -3.85 -11.14 8.88
C VAL A 28 -2.77 -10.07 8.96
N GLN A 29 -1.91 -10.18 9.97
CA GLN A 29 -0.74 -9.30 10.02
C GLN A 29 0.22 -9.66 8.89
N ALA A 30 0.64 -8.65 8.12
CA ALA A 30 1.62 -8.84 7.06
C ALA A 30 2.99 -9.21 7.63
N SER A 31 3.71 -10.12 6.98
CA SER A 31 5.14 -10.37 7.25
C SER A 31 5.98 -9.15 6.86
N HIS A 32 7.22 -9.04 7.36
CA HIS A 32 8.07 -7.91 7.02
C HIS A 32 8.31 -7.79 5.51
N GLU A 33 8.48 -8.92 4.82
CA GLU A 33 8.66 -9.00 3.37
C GLU A 33 7.46 -8.39 2.65
N LEU A 34 6.24 -8.76 3.04
CA LEU A 34 5.00 -8.23 2.45
C LEU A 34 4.81 -6.73 2.72
N ARG A 35 5.21 -6.25 3.92
CA ARG A 35 5.22 -4.82 4.22
C ARG A 35 6.18 -4.07 3.31
N CYS A 36 7.36 -4.65 3.05
CA CYS A 36 8.32 -4.07 2.13
C CYS A 36 7.88 -4.18 0.67
N TYR A 37 7.12 -5.21 0.29
CA TYR A 37 6.51 -5.33 -1.03
C TYR A 37 5.57 -4.15 -1.31
N MET A 38 4.71 -3.81 -0.34
CA MET A 38 3.85 -2.63 -0.41
C MET A 38 4.65 -1.34 -0.62
N TYR A 39 5.75 -1.17 0.12
CA TYR A 39 6.63 -0.01 -0.04
C TYR A 39 7.33 0.02 -1.40
N CYS A 40 7.82 -1.13 -1.89
CA CYS A 40 8.41 -1.25 -3.22
C CYS A 40 7.43 -0.81 -4.31
N MET A 41 6.17 -1.23 -4.22
CA MET A 41 5.13 -0.81 -5.17
C MET A 41 4.94 0.70 -5.16
N PHE A 42 4.86 1.34 -3.99
CA PHE A 42 4.80 2.80 -3.91
C PHE A 42 6.02 3.49 -4.52
N ARG A 43 7.22 2.96 -4.28
CA ARG A 43 8.46 3.50 -4.85
C ARG A 43 8.47 3.40 -6.37
N LEU A 44 8.12 2.25 -6.94
CA LEU A 44 8.11 2.04 -8.40
C LEU A 44 7.01 2.85 -9.10
N HIS A 45 5.91 3.15 -8.41
CA HIS A 45 4.89 4.08 -8.88
C HIS A 45 5.27 5.57 -8.72
N ASN A 46 6.45 5.86 -8.16
CA ASN A 46 6.94 7.22 -7.88
C ASN A 46 5.97 8.04 -7.02
N VAL A 47 5.30 7.41 -6.05
CA VAL A 47 4.39 8.09 -5.11
C VAL A 47 4.99 8.25 -3.71
N THR A 48 6.31 8.08 -3.60
CA THR A 48 7.07 8.26 -2.36
C THR A 48 7.98 9.48 -2.46
N ARG A 49 8.08 10.24 -1.37
CA ARG A 49 9.05 11.32 -1.18
C ARG A 49 10.46 10.77 -0.89
N PRO A 50 11.51 11.61 -0.98
CA PRO A 50 12.89 11.17 -0.69
C PRO A 50 13.14 10.62 0.71
N ASN A 51 12.32 11.01 1.70
CA ASN A 51 12.37 10.49 3.07
C ASN A 51 11.62 9.16 3.24
N GLY A 52 11.05 8.60 2.17
CA GLY A 52 10.26 7.37 2.18
C GLY A 52 8.84 7.53 2.74
N GLU A 53 8.33 8.76 2.85
CA GLU A 53 6.89 9.01 3.11
C GLU A 53 6.09 8.94 1.81
N LEU A 54 4.79 8.64 1.90
CA LEU A 54 3.90 8.74 0.75
C LEU A 54 3.55 10.19 0.43
N ASP A 55 3.59 10.53 -0.85
CA ASP A 55 2.92 11.71 -1.33
C ASP A 55 1.46 11.38 -1.67
N LEU A 56 0.54 11.76 -0.78
CA LEU A 56 -0.88 11.43 -0.93
C LEU A 56 -1.50 12.08 -2.19
N ILE A 57 -0.92 13.16 -2.71
CA ILE A 57 -1.37 13.78 -3.96
C ILE A 57 -0.98 12.90 -5.14
N ASP A 58 0.25 12.39 -5.16
CA ASP A 58 0.69 11.48 -6.22
C ASP A 58 -0.01 10.12 -6.14
N VAL A 59 -0.25 9.60 -4.93
CA VAL A 59 -1.09 8.41 -4.73
C VAL A 59 -2.49 8.63 -5.33
N TYR A 60 -3.12 9.77 -5.06
CA TYR A 60 -4.43 10.09 -5.63
C TYR A 60 -4.41 10.09 -7.16
N HIS A 61 -3.38 10.68 -7.78
CA HIS A 61 -3.26 10.71 -9.24
C HIS A 61 -2.91 9.36 -9.87
N ALA A 62 -2.29 8.44 -9.11
CA ALA A 62 -2.01 7.09 -9.57
C ALA A 62 -3.27 6.19 -9.60
N ILE A 63 -4.33 6.57 -8.88
CA ILE A 63 -5.59 5.80 -8.82
C ILE A 63 -6.45 6.10 -10.07
N PRO A 64 -7.07 5.08 -10.70
CA PRO A 64 -7.98 5.30 -11.82
C PRO A 64 -9.15 6.23 -11.45
N LYS A 65 -9.45 7.18 -12.33
CA LYS A 65 -10.43 8.27 -12.09
C LYS A 65 -11.80 7.82 -11.59
N GLN A 66 -12.26 6.63 -11.99
CA GLN A 66 -13.53 6.05 -11.55
C GLN A 66 -13.61 5.79 -10.04
N PHE A 67 -12.45 5.71 -9.35
CA PHE A 67 -12.36 5.49 -7.92
C PHE A 67 -12.03 6.78 -7.13
N ASN A 68 -12.07 7.97 -7.76
CA ASN A 68 -11.66 9.22 -7.11
C ASN A 68 -12.42 9.55 -5.81
N SER A 69 -13.73 9.28 -5.75
CA SER A 69 -14.53 9.51 -4.53
C SER A 69 -14.09 8.59 -3.38
N ILE A 70 -13.83 7.33 -3.69
CA ILE A 70 -13.34 6.30 -2.77
C ILE A 70 -11.92 6.69 -2.31
N ALA A 71 -11.04 7.07 -3.24
CA ALA A 71 -9.68 7.53 -2.97
C ALA A 71 -9.67 8.72 -2.00
N MET A 72 -10.48 9.75 -2.25
CA MET A 72 -10.59 10.90 -1.35
C MET A 72 -11.03 10.50 0.06
N LYS A 73 -12.00 9.59 0.18
CA LYS A 73 -12.47 9.08 1.48
C LYS A 73 -11.37 8.34 2.23
N VAL A 74 -10.66 7.41 1.58
CA VAL A 74 -9.58 6.64 2.25
C VAL A 74 -8.38 7.52 2.57
N LEU A 75 -7.95 8.39 1.67
CA LEU A 75 -6.81 9.26 1.90
C LEU A 75 -7.08 10.26 3.02
N ALA A 76 -8.28 10.86 3.08
CA ALA A 76 -8.66 11.76 4.17
C ALA A 76 -8.68 11.05 5.54
N LYS A 77 -9.19 9.82 5.60
CA LYS A 77 -9.29 9.05 6.86
C LYS A 77 -7.94 8.47 7.31
N CYS A 78 -7.13 8.02 6.35
CA CYS A 78 -5.89 7.29 6.59
C CYS A 78 -4.64 8.17 6.57
N ASN A 79 -4.80 9.50 6.48
CA ASN A 79 -3.72 10.49 6.62
C ASN A 79 -3.20 10.64 8.07
N LYS A 80 -3.30 9.59 8.91
CA LYS A 80 -2.88 9.67 10.31
C LYS A 80 -1.39 9.35 10.44
N SER A 81 -0.57 10.39 10.42
CA SER A 81 0.77 10.40 11.03
C SER A 81 0.63 10.79 12.50
N THR A 82 0.35 9.83 13.39
CA THR A 82 0.37 10.11 14.84
C THR A 82 1.66 9.67 15.53
N GLU A 83 2.48 8.85 14.89
CA GLU A 83 3.85 8.60 15.34
C GLU A 83 4.77 8.47 14.11
N PRO A 84 6.00 9.00 14.16
CA PRO A 84 6.99 8.78 13.10
C PRO A 84 7.42 7.31 13.15
N ILE A 85 6.70 6.47 12.42
CA ILE A 85 7.14 5.11 12.11
C ILE A 85 8.44 5.27 11.32
N SER A 86 9.57 4.80 11.84
CA SER A 86 10.89 4.96 11.19
C SER A 86 11.07 4.05 9.98
N ASP A 87 10.48 2.86 10.02
CA ASP A 87 10.52 1.86 8.95
C ASP A 87 9.53 2.21 7.82
N ALA A 88 10.05 2.34 6.59
CA ALA A 88 9.25 2.64 5.41
C ALA A 88 8.27 1.53 5.01
N CYS A 89 8.65 0.27 5.25
CA CYS A 89 7.81 -0.90 5.03
C CYS A 89 6.61 -0.88 5.98
N GLU A 90 6.86 -0.60 7.27
CA GLU A 90 5.80 -0.48 8.27
C GLU A 90 4.84 0.68 7.98
N ARG A 91 5.36 1.82 7.52
CA ARG A 91 4.53 2.93 7.04
C ARG A 91 3.63 2.50 5.89
N ALA A 92 4.20 1.88 4.85
CA ALA A 92 3.43 1.42 3.70
C ALA A 92 2.30 0.47 4.13
N TYR A 93 2.61 -0.48 4.99
CA TYR A 93 1.63 -1.40 5.57
C TYR A 93 0.52 -0.70 6.33
N SER A 94 0.84 0.30 7.16
CA SER A 94 -0.17 1.06 7.91
C SER A 94 -1.21 1.72 7.01
N HIS A 95 -0.78 2.26 5.85
CA HIS A 95 -1.67 2.86 4.87
C HIS A 95 -2.55 1.80 4.21
N HIS A 96 -1.95 0.74 3.68
CA HIS A 96 -2.69 -0.36 3.02
C HIS A 96 -3.70 -1.01 3.96
N ARG A 97 -3.33 -1.24 5.22
CA ARG A 97 -4.25 -1.74 6.25
C ARG A 97 -5.42 -0.80 6.47
N CYS A 98 -5.17 0.50 6.65
CA CYS A 98 -6.23 1.48 6.85
C CYS A 98 -7.16 1.62 5.62
N TRP A 99 -6.61 1.55 4.40
CA TRP A 99 -7.40 1.56 3.17
C TRP A 99 -8.30 0.34 3.08
N LYS A 100 -7.76 -0.86 3.33
CA LYS A 100 -8.52 -2.12 3.37
C LYS A 100 -9.63 -2.09 4.42
N GLU A 101 -9.35 -1.59 5.62
CA GLU A 101 -10.35 -1.47 6.70
C GLU A 101 -11.45 -0.42 6.40
N THR A 102 -11.15 0.56 5.54
CA THR A 102 -12.09 1.66 5.22
C THR A 102 -12.97 1.37 4.02
N GLU A 103 -12.42 0.71 2.99
CA GLU A 103 -13.08 0.40 1.73
C GLU A 103 -12.72 -1.03 1.26
N PRO A 104 -13.12 -2.08 2.01
CA PRO A 104 -12.69 -3.45 1.75
C PRO A 104 -13.15 -3.98 0.37
N GLU A 105 -14.33 -3.55 -0.11
CA GLU A 105 -14.87 -3.94 -1.42
C GLU A 105 -14.09 -3.34 -2.60
N HIS A 106 -13.38 -2.23 -2.36
CA HIS A 106 -12.64 -1.50 -3.38
C HIS A 106 -11.12 -1.61 -3.20
N TYR A 107 -10.67 -2.36 -2.19
CA TYR A 107 -9.27 -2.54 -1.88
C TYR A 107 -8.73 -3.84 -2.47
N HIS A 108 -7.59 -3.76 -3.15
CA HIS A 108 -6.84 -4.91 -3.60
C HIS A 108 -5.34 -4.58 -3.62
N LEU A 109 -4.52 -5.47 -3.06
CA LEU A 109 -3.07 -5.44 -3.20
C LEU A 109 -2.68 -6.27 -4.43
N PHE A 110 -2.10 -5.63 -5.43
CA PHE A 110 -1.63 -6.26 -6.67
C PHE A 110 -0.30 -6.95 -6.48
#